data_AF-A0A2P2LHJ3-F1
#
_entry.id   AF-A0A2P2LHJ3-F1
#
_cell.length_a   1.000
_cell.length_b   1.000
_cell.length_c   1.000
_cell.angle_alpha   90.00
_cell.angle_beta   90.00
_cell.angle_gamma   90.00
#
_symmetry.space_group_name_H-M   'P 1'
#
loop_
_entity.id
_entity.type
_entity.pdbx_description
1 polymer ?
#
loop_
_entity_poly.entity_id
_entity_poly.type
_entity_poly.pdbx_seq_one_letter_code
_entity_poly.pdbx_strand_id
1 'polypeptide(L)'
;MASTSKLTSSVNADLSQTANIAASPIFIAADSVQSVLSHSSLIQHFHNYLPVVSPTIHCPIRQSYAVSQSSSLLLMPSWSSSPSLPYIGVKLVTHFPQNSTLNLPGIHGSYVLFSSLTGQALATMDGTVLTLYRTACVSGLASKFLARNDSKVLVMMGAGALAPHLIKAHLAARPTLQKVIIWNRTMKKAEYLIEKLKKEGIEKGDATGRGNAQEITVFKSVGSALVDMLAAQLAYESFIRHQTTKGPDLG
;
A
#
# COMPACT_ATOMS: atom_id res chain seq x y z
N MET A 1 20.46 -7.99 24.63
CA MET A 1 19.24 -7.87 25.46
C MET A 1 19.00 -6.49 26.06
N ALA A 2 19.93 -5.52 25.98
CA ALA A 2 19.74 -4.17 26.55
C ALA A 2 19.17 -3.11 25.57
N SER A 3 18.99 -3.43 24.29
CA SER A 3 18.53 -2.48 23.26
C SER A 3 17.00 -2.47 23.05
N THR A 4 16.30 -3.52 23.49
CA THR A 4 14.84 -3.67 23.35
C THR A 4 14.07 -2.95 24.45
N SER A 5 14.67 -2.74 25.63
CA SER A 5 13.98 -2.13 26.78
C SER A 5 13.81 -0.61 26.68
N LYS A 6 14.68 0.08 25.93
CA LYS A 6 14.59 1.54 25.75
C LYS A 6 13.52 1.97 24.73
N LEU A 7 13.17 1.12 23.75
CA LEU A 7 12.04 1.37 22.84
C LEU A 7 10.69 1.14 23.53
N THR A 8 10.58 0.12 24.37
CA THR A 8 9.34 -0.17 25.10
C THR A 8 8.98 0.94 26.10
N SER A 9 9.97 1.62 26.69
CA SER A 9 9.69 2.72 27.62
C SER A 9 9.29 4.01 26.92
N SER A 10 9.87 4.35 25.78
CA SER A 10 9.51 5.58 25.06
C SER A 10 8.20 5.45 24.28
N VAL A 11 7.91 4.28 23.71
CA VAL A 11 6.66 4.02 22.98
C VAL A 11 5.46 3.87 23.93
N ASN A 12 5.64 3.19 25.07
CA ASN A 12 4.56 3.07 26.06
C ASN A 12 4.31 4.39 26.83
N ALA A 13 5.35 5.21 27.06
CA ALA A 13 5.16 6.51 27.71
C ALA A 13 4.34 7.46 26.83
N ASP A 14 4.60 7.50 25.51
CA ASP A 14 3.89 8.36 24.55
C ASP A 14 2.42 7.92 24.34
N LEU A 15 2.15 6.61 24.37
CA LEU A 15 0.80 6.05 24.29
C LEU A 15 0.02 6.19 25.60
N SER A 16 0.70 6.26 26.75
CA SER A 16 0.05 6.44 28.06
C SER A 16 -0.30 7.91 28.37
N GLN A 17 0.43 8.88 27.81
CA GLN A 17 0.11 10.31 27.98
C GLN A 17 -0.93 10.84 27.00
N THR A 18 -1.28 10.09 25.97
CA THR A 18 -2.39 10.39 25.03
C THR A 18 -3.71 9.73 25.44
N ALA A 19 -3.80 9.20 26.66
CA ALA A 19 -5.02 8.62 27.23
C ALA A 19 -6.04 9.67 27.70
N ASN A 20 -6.23 10.76 26.95
CA ASN A 20 -7.29 11.73 27.23
C ASN A 20 -8.00 12.15 25.94
N ILE A 21 -9.33 11.99 26.00
CA ILE A 21 -10.36 12.22 24.98
C ILE A 21 -10.55 11.03 24.03
N ALA A 22 -11.77 10.47 24.04
CA ALA A 22 -12.30 9.62 22.98
C ALA A 22 -12.30 10.44 21.68
N ALA A 23 -11.17 10.48 21.00
CA ALA A 23 -11.02 11.18 19.74
C ALA A 23 -11.89 10.47 18.69
N SER A 24 -12.79 11.22 18.05
CA SER A 24 -13.54 10.70 16.91
C SER A 24 -12.58 10.10 15.88
N PRO A 25 -12.94 8.97 15.24
CA PRO A 25 -12.09 8.36 14.25
C PRO A 25 -11.76 9.36 13.14
N ILE A 26 -10.48 9.52 12.82
CA ILE A 26 -10.04 10.47 11.80
C ILE A 26 -10.26 9.91 10.40
N PHE A 27 -10.54 10.79 9.42
CA PHE A 27 -10.57 10.41 8.02
C PHE A 27 -9.26 10.79 7.33
N ILE A 28 -8.54 9.80 6.78
CA ILE A 28 -7.32 10.00 5.99
C ILE A 28 -7.67 9.86 4.51
N ALA A 29 -7.86 11.00 3.87
CA ALA A 29 -8.21 11.09 2.45
C ALA A 29 -7.06 10.63 1.53
N ALA A 30 -7.38 10.41 0.26
CA ALA A 30 -6.45 9.90 -0.76
C ALA A 30 -5.15 10.70 -0.89
N ASP A 31 -5.26 12.03 -0.90
CA ASP A 31 -4.14 12.98 -0.96
C ASP A 31 -3.27 12.92 0.30
N SER A 32 -3.90 12.76 1.46
CA SER A 32 -3.23 12.59 2.75
C SER A 32 -2.47 11.28 2.82
N VAL A 33 -3.03 10.17 2.30
CA VAL A 33 -2.30 8.91 2.17
C VAL A 33 -1.08 9.07 1.26
N GLN A 34 -1.24 9.78 0.13
CA GLN A 34 -0.16 10.01 -0.84
C GLN A 34 0.95 10.91 -0.30
N SER A 35 0.65 11.85 0.61
CA SER A 35 1.66 12.73 1.19
C SER A 35 2.49 12.04 2.27
N VAL A 36 1.91 11.09 3.00
CA VAL A 36 2.59 10.38 4.10
C VAL A 36 3.22 9.05 3.69
N LEU A 37 2.78 8.44 2.59
CA LEU A 37 3.33 7.19 2.07
C LEU A 37 4.17 7.40 0.82
N SER A 38 5.41 6.95 0.87
CA SER A 38 6.26 6.77 -0.31
C SER A 38 6.47 5.28 -0.61
N HIS A 39 6.77 4.94 -1.86
CA HIS A 39 7.08 3.56 -2.22
C HIS A 39 8.31 3.05 -1.46
N SER A 40 9.36 3.86 -1.34
CA SER A 40 10.59 3.50 -0.64
C SER A 40 10.35 3.27 0.86
N SER A 41 9.65 4.19 1.53
CA SER A 41 9.37 4.07 2.97
C SER A 41 8.48 2.86 3.28
N LEU A 42 7.47 2.60 2.46
CA LEU A 42 6.59 1.44 2.65
C LEU A 42 7.31 0.11 2.36
N ILE A 43 8.17 0.05 1.33
CA ILE A 43 9.01 -1.13 1.06
C ILE A 43 9.95 -1.41 2.24
N GLN A 44 10.60 -0.38 2.77
CA GLN A 44 11.49 -0.52 3.92
C GLN A 44 10.72 -0.96 5.18
N HIS A 45 9.54 -0.39 5.40
CA HIS A 45 8.66 -0.80 6.50
C HIS A 45 8.28 -2.28 6.37
N PHE A 46 7.82 -2.72 5.18
CA PHE A 46 7.55 -4.14 4.94
C PHE A 46 8.78 -5.02 5.14
N HIS A 47 9.95 -4.61 4.65
CA HIS A 47 11.19 -5.37 4.80
C HIS A 47 11.54 -5.61 6.28
N ASN A 48 11.38 -4.59 7.11
CA ASN A 48 11.75 -4.64 8.53
C ASN A 48 10.73 -5.40 9.38
N TYR A 49 9.44 -5.21 9.12
CA TYR A 49 8.39 -5.69 10.04
C TYR A 49 7.73 -6.99 9.59
N LEU A 50 7.60 -7.27 8.29
CA LEU A 50 6.93 -8.50 7.82
C LEU A 50 7.47 -9.77 8.49
N PRO A 51 8.79 -10.02 8.56
CA PRO A 51 9.31 -11.24 9.18
C PRO A 51 8.96 -11.37 10.67
N VAL A 52 8.87 -10.22 11.36
CA VAL A 52 8.64 -10.15 12.80
C VAL A 52 7.16 -10.33 13.12
N VAL A 53 6.26 -9.69 12.37
CA VAL A 53 4.84 -9.65 12.71
C VAL A 53 4.01 -10.73 12.03
N SER A 54 4.51 -11.36 10.95
CA SER A 54 3.72 -12.36 10.22
C SER A 54 3.20 -13.52 11.08
N PRO A 55 3.96 -14.06 12.05
CA PRO A 55 3.47 -15.11 12.94
C PRO A 55 2.35 -14.65 13.89
N THR A 56 2.25 -13.35 14.17
CA THR A 56 1.31 -12.80 15.15
C THR A 56 0.07 -12.19 14.50
N ILE A 57 0.07 -12.06 13.17
CA ILE A 57 -1.06 -11.50 12.42
C ILE A 57 -2.00 -12.62 12.00
N HIS A 58 -3.26 -12.46 12.38
CA HIS A 58 -4.36 -13.28 11.93
C HIS A 58 -5.07 -12.58 10.78
N CYS A 59 -5.21 -13.27 9.65
CA CYS A 59 -5.96 -12.82 8.49
C CYS A 59 -6.79 -13.98 7.94
N PRO A 60 -8.10 -14.05 8.24
CA PRO A 60 -8.94 -15.08 7.66
C PRO A 60 -9.04 -14.94 6.15
N ILE A 61 -9.55 -15.99 5.50
CA ILE A 61 -9.84 -15.97 4.07
C ILE A 61 -10.79 -14.79 3.78
N ARG A 62 -10.49 -14.05 2.71
CA ARG A 62 -11.34 -12.96 2.22
C ARG A 62 -12.78 -13.45 2.12
N GLN A 63 -13.68 -12.72 2.76
CA GLN A 63 -15.11 -12.94 2.62
C GLN A 63 -15.61 -12.19 1.40
N SER A 64 -16.41 -12.85 0.57
CA SER A 64 -16.95 -12.30 -0.68
C SER A 64 -18.46 -12.52 -0.71
N TYR A 65 -19.20 -11.43 -0.84
CA TYR A 65 -20.66 -11.43 -0.89
C TYR A 65 -21.10 -10.88 -2.24
N ALA A 66 -21.89 -11.65 -2.99
CA ALA A 66 -22.52 -11.15 -4.20
C ALA A 66 -23.58 -10.11 -3.84
N VAL A 67 -23.47 -8.92 -4.43
CA VAL A 67 -24.47 -7.85 -4.31
C VAL A 67 -25.41 -7.88 -5.52
N SER A 68 -24.90 -8.35 -6.67
CA SER A 68 -25.66 -8.62 -7.88
C SER A 68 -25.00 -9.77 -8.66
N GLN A 69 -25.47 -10.08 -9.87
CA GLN A 69 -24.85 -11.10 -10.75
C GLN A 69 -23.39 -10.80 -11.10
N SER A 70 -22.98 -9.53 -11.10
CA SER A 70 -21.65 -9.08 -11.52
C SER A 70 -20.89 -8.26 -10.47
N SER A 71 -21.57 -7.83 -9.41
CA SER A 71 -20.99 -6.98 -8.38
C SER A 71 -20.84 -7.71 -7.05
N SER A 72 -19.77 -7.39 -6.32
CA SER A 72 -19.48 -8.01 -5.03
C SER A 72 -18.94 -7.03 -3.99
N LEU A 73 -19.20 -7.36 -2.73
CA LEU A 73 -18.60 -6.78 -1.54
C LEU A 73 -17.57 -7.76 -0.98
N LEU A 74 -16.35 -7.28 -0.75
CA LEU A 74 -15.25 -8.05 -0.19
C LEU A 74 -14.88 -7.48 1.18
N LEU A 75 -14.81 -8.36 2.19
CA LEU A 75 -14.32 -8.02 3.52
C LEU A 75 -12.98 -8.73 3.73
N MET A 76 -11.98 -7.98 4.15
CA MET A 76 -10.64 -8.48 4.44
C MET A 76 -10.18 -7.98 5.82
N PRO A 77 -10.66 -8.60 6.91
CA PRO A 77 -10.21 -8.28 8.25
C PRO A 77 -8.81 -8.84 8.53
N SER A 78 -8.08 -8.18 9.42
CA SER A 78 -6.81 -8.63 9.96
C SER A 78 -6.59 -8.04 11.34
N TRP A 79 -5.99 -8.79 12.25
CA TRP A 79 -5.60 -8.31 13.58
C TRP A 79 -4.30 -8.95 14.03
N SER A 80 -3.61 -8.29 14.94
CA SER A 80 -2.38 -8.80 15.55
C SER A 80 -2.62 -9.21 16.99
N SER A 81 -2.09 -10.36 17.38
CA SER A 81 -2.01 -10.81 18.77
C SER A 81 -0.76 -10.28 19.50
N SER A 82 0.13 -9.55 18.79
CA SER A 82 1.32 -8.93 19.40
C SER A 82 1.01 -7.53 19.93
N PRO A 83 1.41 -7.19 21.18
CA PRO A 83 1.33 -5.83 21.71
C PRO A 83 2.15 -4.81 20.90
N SER A 84 3.17 -5.25 20.15
CA SER A 84 4.00 -4.38 19.32
C SER A 84 3.28 -3.86 18.08
N LEU A 85 2.11 -4.42 17.76
CA LEU A 85 1.26 -4.00 16.65
C LEU A 85 -0.19 -4.00 17.14
N PRO A 86 -0.58 -3.02 17.98
CA PRO A 86 -1.84 -3.02 18.71
C PRO A 86 -3.03 -2.57 17.83
N TYR A 87 -3.19 -3.20 16.67
CA TYR A 87 -4.17 -2.81 15.66
C TYR A 87 -5.06 -3.96 15.21
N ILE A 88 -6.31 -3.62 14.96
CA ILE A 88 -7.27 -4.40 14.18
C ILE A 88 -7.60 -3.57 12.96
N GLY A 89 -7.70 -4.18 11.78
CA GLY A 89 -8.04 -3.47 10.57
C GLY A 89 -8.95 -4.28 9.65
N VAL A 90 -9.84 -3.58 8.96
CA VAL A 90 -10.77 -4.20 8.01
C VAL A 90 -10.73 -3.41 6.72
N LYS A 91 -10.37 -4.09 5.63
CA LYS A 91 -10.55 -3.53 4.30
C LYS A 91 -11.91 -3.93 3.73
N LEU A 92 -12.68 -2.93 3.34
CA LEU A 92 -13.96 -3.04 2.67
C LEU A 92 -13.74 -2.70 1.20
N VAL A 93 -14.06 -3.60 0.28
CA VAL A 93 -13.92 -3.34 -1.16
C VAL A 93 -15.20 -3.66 -1.88
N THR A 94 -15.67 -2.74 -2.72
CA THR A 94 -16.75 -2.98 -3.67
C THR A 94 -16.18 -3.17 -5.07
N HIS A 95 -16.63 -4.20 -5.76
CA HIS A 95 -16.28 -4.49 -7.14
C HIS A 95 -17.53 -4.40 -8.00
N PHE A 96 -17.58 -3.40 -8.88
CA PHE A 96 -18.71 -3.06 -9.75
C PHE A 96 -18.20 -2.89 -11.20
N PRO A 97 -18.06 -3.99 -11.97
CA PRO A 97 -17.48 -3.97 -13.31
C PRO A 97 -18.15 -2.99 -14.27
N GLN A 98 -19.46 -2.79 -14.14
CA GLN A 98 -20.23 -1.90 -15.02
C GLN A 98 -19.98 -0.41 -14.75
N ASN A 99 -19.27 -0.02 -13.69
CA ASN A 99 -19.00 1.40 -13.39
C ASN A 99 -18.29 2.14 -14.53
N SER A 100 -17.63 1.43 -15.45
CA SER A 100 -17.06 2.03 -16.66
C SER A 100 -18.11 2.73 -17.54
N THR A 101 -19.38 2.29 -17.55
CA THR A 101 -20.46 2.97 -18.29
C THR A 101 -20.86 4.29 -17.66
N LEU A 102 -20.54 4.48 -16.37
CA LEU A 102 -20.79 5.68 -15.58
C LEU A 102 -19.54 6.55 -15.43
N ASN A 103 -18.44 6.22 -16.12
CA ASN A 103 -17.12 6.84 -15.94
C ASN A 103 -16.57 6.77 -14.51
N LEU A 104 -16.97 5.76 -13.74
CA LEU A 104 -16.48 5.49 -12.39
C LEU A 104 -15.49 4.32 -12.37
N PRO A 105 -14.55 4.29 -11.40
CA PRO A 105 -13.72 3.10 -11.15
C PRO A 105 -14.59 1.87 -10.84
N GLY A 106 -14.21 0.71 -11.36
CA GLY A 106 -14.89 -0.55 -11.05
C GLY A 106 -14.56 -1.12 -9.67
N ILE A 107 -13.62 -0.52 -8.94
CA ILE A 107 -13.20 -0.94 -7.62
C ILE A 107 -13.12 0.28 -6.72
N HIS A 108 -13.79 0.24 -5.59
CA HIS A 108 -13.66 1.22 -4.51
C HIS A 108 -13.29 0.51 -3.23
N GLY A 109 -12.41 1.12 -2.42
CA GLY A 109 -11.98 0.57 -1.15
C GLY A 109 -12.06 1.60 -0.02
N SER A 110 -12.43 1.13 1.17
CA SER A 110 -12.26 1.85 2.43
C SER A 110 -11.50 0.94 3.39
N TYR A 111 -10.60 1.52 4.18
CA TYR A 111 -9.88 0.80 5.23
C TYR A 111 -10.19 1.40 6.59
N VAL A 112 -10.69 0.59 7.52
CA VAL A 112 -10.96 1.03 8.89
C VAL A 112 -9.94 0.41 9.82
N LEU A 113 -9.31 1.25 10.65
CA LEU A 113 -8.30 0.88 11.63
C LEU A 113 -8.85 1.11 13.04
N PHE A 114 -8.67 0.12 13.92
CA PHE A 114 -9.08 0.14 15.31
C PHE A 114 -7.89 -0.16 16.22
N SER A 115 -7.97 0.32 17.46
CA SER A 115 -7.09 -0.10 18.53
C SER A 115 -7.44 -1.53 18.96
N SER A 116 -6.48 -2.45 18.94
CA SER A 116 -6.71 -3.80 19.48
C SER A 116 -6.81 -3.82 21.00
N LEU A 117 -6.36 -2.77 21.67
CA LEU A 117 -6.37 -2.65 23.13
C LEU A 117 -7.73 -2.18 23.66
N THR A 118 -8.38 -1.24 22.96
CA THR A 118 -9.62 -0.60 23.44
C THR A 118 -10.83 -0.88 22.56
N GLY A 119 -10.64 -1.43 21.36
CA GLY A 119 -11.69 -1.60 20.35
C GLY A 119 -12.16 -0.30 19.69
N GLN A 120 -11.59 0.85 20.06
CA GLN A 120 -11.98 2.15 19.50
C GLN A 120 -11.53 2.25 18.04
N ALA A 121 -12.41 2.81 17.20
CA ALA A 121 -12.06 3.17 15.84
C ALA A 121 -11.08 4.35 15.87
N LEU A 122 -9.91 4.16 15.24
CA LEU A 122 -8.85 5.17 15.19
C LEU A 122 -8.93 6.00 13.92
N ALA A 123 -9.11 5.33 12.77
CA ALA A 123 -9.12 6.00 11.48
C ALA A 123 -9.93 5.23 10.43
N THR A 124 -10.51 5.97 9.49
CA THR A 124 -10.93 5.47 8.19
C THR A 124 -10.05 6.10 7.10
N MET A 125 -9.57 5.29 6.16
CA MET A 125 -8.64 5.74 5.12
C MET A 125 -9.17 5.39 3.73
N ASP A 126 -8.72 6.12 2.71
CA ASP A 126 -8.94 5.74 1.32
C ASP A 126 -8.26 4.39 1.03
N GLY A 127 -9.07 3.32 1.03
CA GLY A 127 -8.62 1.95 0.81
C GLY A 127 -8.25 1.68 -0.65
N THR A 128 -8.69 2.52 -1.59
CA THR A 128 -8.35 2.41 -3.00
C THR A 128 -6.88 2.77 -3.20
N VAL A 129 -6.48 3.95 -2.72
CA VAL A 129 -5.09 4.42 -2.77
C VAL A 129 -4.19 3.52 -1.93
N LEU A 130 -4.60 3.15 -0.71
CA LEU A 130 -3.84 2.24 0.13
C LEU A 130 -3.58 0.89 -0.57
N THR A 131 -4.58 0.37 -1.30
CA THR A 131 -4.44 -0.87 -2.09
C THR A 131 -3.40 -0.73 -3.20
N LEU A 132 -3.32 0.42 -3.87
CA LEU A 132 -2.31 0.67 -4.90
C LEU A 132 -0.89 0.61 -4.31
N TYR A 133 -0.65 1.32 -3.21
CA TYR A 133 0.65 1.38 -2.53
C TYR A 133 1.07 0.02 -1.98
N ARG A 134 0.22 -0.62 -1.16
CA ARG A 134 0.58 -1.89 -0.50
C ARG A 134 0.85 -2.99 -1.52
N THR A 135 0.09 -3.02 -2.62
CA THR A 135 0.19 -4.08 -3.63
C THR A 135 1.47 -3.90 -4.44
N ALA A 136 1.77 -2.66 -4.80
CA ALA A 136 3.01 -2.36 -5.49
C ALA A 136 4.23 -2.60 -4.61
N CYS A 137 4.20 -2.15 -3.35
CA CYS A 137 5.35 -2.21 -2.45
C CYS A 137 5.68 -3.64 -2.01
N VAL A 138 4.68 -4.50 -1.76
CA VAL A 138 4.97 -5.92 -1.48
C VAL A 138 5.57 -6.62 -2.70
N SER A 139 5.12 -6.28 -3.92
CA SER A 139 5.72 -6.80 -5.16
C SER A 139 7.15 -6.29 -5.36
N GLY A 140 7.39 -5.00 -5.13
CA GLY A 140 8.72 -4.40 -5.18
C GLY A 140 9.66 -5.07 -4.17
N LEU A 141 9.21 -5.27 -2.94
CA LEU A 141 9.96 -6.00 -1.92
C LEU A 141 10.28 -7.43 -2.35
N ALA A 142 9.31 -8.16 -2.91
CA ALA A 142 9.55 -9.51 -3.43
C ALA A 142 10.62 -9.51 -4.51
N SER A 143 10.61 -8.52 -5.42
CA SER A 143 11.67 -8.38 -6.44
C SER A 143 13.06 -8.16 -5.83
N LYS A 144 13.15 -7.58 -4.61
CA LYS A 144 14.41 -7.41 -3.90
C LYS A 144 15.08 -8.74 -3.56
N PHE A 145 14.27 -9.77 -3.30
CA PHE A 145 14.72 -11.09 -2.87
C PHE A 145 14.76 -12.12 -4.01
N LEU A 146 13.83 -12.02 -4.96
CA LEU A 146 13.59 -13.08 -5.95
C LEU A 146 14.13 -12.74 -7.35
N ALA A 147 14.31 -11.45 -7.67
CA ALA A 147 14.87 -11.05 -8.96
C ALA A 147 16.40 -11.07 -8.92
N ARG A 148 17.02 -11.30 -10.08
CA ARG A 148 18.48 -11.23 -10.22
C ARG A 148 19.00 -9.85 -9.81
N ASN A 149 20.17 -9.81 -9.17
CA ASN A 149 20.78 -8.56 -8.72
C ASN A 149 21.25 -7.68 -9.90
N ASP A 150 21.52 -8.29 -11.06
CA ASP A 150 21.96 -7.61 -12.28
C ASP A 150 20.82 -7.17 -13.21
N SER A 151 19.54 -7.37 -12.82
CA SER A 151 18.39 -6.95 -13.62
C SER A 151 18.45 -5.47 -14.00
N LYS A 152 18.40 -5.18 -15.30
CA LYS A 152 18.43 -3.83 -15.89
C LYS A 152 17.11 -3.40 -16.53
N VAL A 153 16.24 -4.34 -16.88
CA VAL A 153 15.00 -4.07 -17.63
C VAL A 153 13.80 -4.61 -16.86
N LEU A 154 12.81 -3.75 -16.64
CA LEU A 154 11.49 -4.10 -16.10
C LEU A 154 10.47 -4.13 -17.23
N VAL A 155 9.66 -5.18 -17.32
CA VAL A 155 8.54 -5.23 -18.27
C VAL A 155 7.23 -5.09 -17.50
N MET A 156 6.48 -4.03 -17.78
CA MET A 156 5.15 -3.78 -17.23
C MET A 156 4.08 -4.22 -18.21
N MET A 157 3.36 -5.27 -17.83
CA MET A 157 2.22 -5.80 -18.59
C MET A 157 0.92 -5.15 -18.09
N GLY A 158 0.40 -4.21 -18.87
CA GLY A 158 -0.81 -3.45 -18.61
C GLY A 158 -0.53 -2.01 -18.17
N ALA A 159 -1.41 -1.10 -18.57
CA ALA A 159 -1.33 0.34 -18.25
C ALA A 159 -2.54 0.80 -17.39
N GLY A 160 -2.97 -0.05 -16.45
CA GLY A 160 -4.06 0.27 -15.51
C GLY A 160 -3.59 1.03 -14.28
N ALA A 161 -4.50 1.30 -13.33
CA ALA A 161 -4.23 2.10 -12.13
C ALA A 161 -3.05 1.61 -11.27
N LEU A 162 -2.80 0.30 -11.23
CA LEU A 162 -1.65 -0.29 -10.49
C LEU A 162 -0.31 -0.12 -11.20
N ALA A 163 -0.28 0.00 -12.53
CA ALA A 163 0.95 0.04 -13.31
C ALA A 163 1.95 1.13 -12.88
N PRO A 164 1.55 2.41 -12.69
CA PRO A 164 2.48 3.44 -12.22
C PRO A 164 3.07 3.12 -10.84
N HIS A 165 2.26 2.58 -9.92
CA HIS A 165 2.73 2.22 -8.58
C HIS A 165 3.69 1.04 -8.61
N LEU A 166 3.39 0.01 -9.41
CA LEU A 166 4.28 -1.14 -9.59
C LEU A 166 5.63 -0.69 -10.16
N ILE A 167 5.63 0.17 -11.19
CA ILE A 167 6.87 0.71 -11.76
C ILE A 167 7.68 1.44 -10.69
N LYS A 168 7.06 2.39 -9.96
CA LYS A 168 7.70 3.14 -8.88
C LYS A 168 8.26 2.24 -7.78
N ALA A 169 7.50 1.24 -7.34
CA ALA A 169 7.93 0.31 -6.31
C ALA A 169 9.13 -0.55 -6.74
N HIS A 170 9.12 -1.05 -7.97
CA HIS A 170 10.24 -1.86 -8.47
C HIS A 170 11.49 -1.00 -8.70
N LEU A 171 11.35 0.22 -9.22
CA LEU A 171 12.47 1.16 -9.34
C LEU A 171 13.08 1.51 -7.97
N ALA A 172 12.24 1.68 -6.94
CA ALA A 172 12.69 1.91 -5.57
C ALA A 172 13.39 0.67 -4.97
N ALA A 173 12.88 -0.53 -5.21
CA ALA A 173 13.45 -1.78 -4.69
C ALA A 173 14.71 -2.25 -5.45
N ARG A 174 14.85 -1.85 -6.72
CA ARG A 174 15.92 -2.27 -7.64
C ARG A 174 16.47 -1.04 -8.38
N PRO A 175 17.38 -0.27 -7.74
CA PRO A 175 18.01 0.88 -8.38
C PRO A 175 18.80 0.56 -9.66
N THR A 176 19.18 -0.72 -9.85
CA THR A 176 19.88 -1.21 -11.04
C THR A 176 19.05 -1.18 -12.32
N LEU A 177 17.72 -1.06 -12.21
CA LEU A 177 16.82 -0.96 -13.36
C LEU A 177 17.08 0.35 -14.13
N GLN A 178 17.35 0.22 -15.42
CA GLN A 178 17.67 1.31 -16.34
C GLN A 178 16.56 1.55 -17.37
N LYS A 179 15.80 0.51 -17.74
CA LYS A 179 14.72 0.58 -18.73
C LYS A 179 13.43 -0.04 -18.18
N VAL A 180 12.30 0.57 -18.52
CA VAL A 180 10.94 0.10 -18.26
C VAL A 180 10.22 -0.01 -19.61
N ILE A 181 9.81 -1.22 -19.96
CA ILE A 181 9.07 -1.52 -21.18
C ILE A 181 7.60 -1.68 -20.80
N ILE A 182 6.69 -0.93 -21.43
CA ILE A 182 5.26 -0.95 -21.11
C ILE A 182 4.49 -1.54 -22.28
N TRP A 183 3.92 -2.72 -22.07
CA TRP A 183 2.99 -3.33 -23.03
C TRP A 183 1.55 -3.20 -22.55
N ASN A 184 0.65 -2.78 -23.42
CA ASN A 184 -0.78 -2.78 -23.12
C ASN A 184 -1.58 -3.04 -24.40
N ARG A 185 -2.71 -3.77 -24.28
CA ARG A 185 -3.60 -4.06 -25.42
C ARG A 185 -4.02 -2.81 -26.19
N THR A 186 -4.24 -1.70 -25.48
CA THR A 186 -4.54 -0.39 -26.09
C THR A 186 -3.30 0.50 -26.00
N MET A 187 -2.65 0.74 -27.14
CA MET A 187 -1.38 1.48 -27.22
C MET A 187 -1.45 2.88 -26.57
N LYS A 188 -2.51 3.65 -26.87
CA LYS A 188 -2.74 4.99 -26.29
C LYS A 188 -2.67 5.03 -24.75
N LYS A 189 -3.06 3.95 -24.07
CA LYS A 189 -2.97 3.88 -22.59
C LYS A 189 -1.53 3.69 -22.10
N ALA A 190 -0.70 2.96 -22.86
CA ALA A 190 0.72 2.82 -22.56
C ALA A 190 1.45 4.16 -22.76
N GLU A 191 1.21 4.83 -23.89
CA GLU A 191 1.75 6.17 -24.19
C GLU A 191 1.37 7.18 -23.10
N TYR A 192 0.10 7.23 -22.71
CA TYR A 192 -0.36 8.08 -21.61
C TYR A 192 0.37 7.80 -20.30
N LEU A 193 0.60 6.52 -19.97
CA LEU A 193 1.33 6.15 -18.76
C LEU A 193 2.79 6.58 -18.83
N ILE A 194 3.45 6.47 -19.99
CA ILE A 194 4.83 6.94 -20.18
C ILE A 194 4.92 8.45 -19.96
N GLU A 195 4.03 9.22 -20.58
CA GLU A 195 4.02 10.68 -20.43
C GLU A 195 3.73 11.09 -18.98
N LYS A 196 2.87 10.35 -18.28
CA LYS A 196 2.65 10.56 -16.85
C LYS A 196 3.93 10.30 -16.04
N LEU A 197 4.63 9.20 -16.30
CA LEU A 197 5.86 8.85 -15.58
C LEU A 197 7.00 9.84 -15.85
N LYS A 198 7.14 10.33 -17.09
CA LYS A 198 8.12 11.37 -17.44
C LYS A 198 7.88 12.66 -16.65
N LYS A 199 6.61 13.10 -16.55
CA LYS A 199 6.24 14.28 -15.73
C LYS A 199 6.57 14.12 -14.25
N GLU A 200 6.63 12.89 -13.76
CA GLU A 200 7.01 12.55 -12.39
C GLU A 200 8.54 12.29 -12.25
N GLY A 201 9.35 12.58 -13.27
CA GLY A 201 10.81 12.44 -13.26
C GLY A 201 11.33 11.02 -13.57
N ILE A 202 10.49 10.13 -14.10
CA ILE A 202 10.88 8.76 -14.48
C ILE A 202 11.04 8.69 -15.99
N GLU A 203 12.26 8.88 -16.47
CA GLU A 203 12.60 8.91 -17.91
C GLU A 203 12.80 7.52 -18.54
N LYS A 204 12.72 6.46 -17.75
CA LYS A 204 13.11 5.09 -18.15
C LYS A 204 12.06 4.37 -19.02
N GLY A 205 10.97 5.01 -19.43
CA GLY A 205 9.80 4.37 -20.06
C GLY A 205 9.83 4.31 -21.59
N ASP A 206 9.62 3.13 -22.16
CA ASP A 206 9.46 2.87 -23.60
C ASP A 206 8.18 2.04 -23.87
N ALA A 207 7.43 2.37 -24.93
CA ALA A 207 6.17 1.70 -25.33
C ALA A 207 6.40 0.55 -26.31
N THR A 208 7.60 0.00 -26.36
CA THR A 208 7.89 -1.16 -27.20
C THR A 208 7.42 -2.45 -26.53
N GLY A 209 7.18 -3.49 -27.32
CA GLY A 209 7.03 -4.84 -26.78
C GLY A 209 8.38 -5.41 -26.36
N ARG A 210 8.37 -6.60 -25.75
CA ARG A 210 9.59 -7.37 -25.50
C ARG A 210 10.37 -7.58 -26.81
N GLY A 211 11.65 -7.20 -26.84
CA GLY A 211 12.54 -7.36 -27.98
C GLY A 211 13.45 -8.60 -27.90
N ASN A 212 13.76 -9.12 -26.70
CA ASN A 212 14.56 -10.33 -26.54
C ASN A 212 14.30 -11.06 -25.20
N ALA A 213 14.97 -12.19 -24.96
CA ALA A 213 14.78 -13.03 -23.75
C ALA A 213 15.49 -12.53 -22.49
N GLN A 214 16.43 -11.59 -22.60
CA GLN A 214 17.12 -10.99 -21.45
C GLN A 214 16.29 -9.88 -20.79
N GLU A 215 15.26 -9.38 -21.49
CA GLU A 215 14.30 -8.40 -21.01
C GLU A 215 13.17 -9.05 -20.20
N ILE A 216 13.48 -9.66 -19.06
CA ILE A 216 12.47 -10.22 -18.16
C ILE A 216 12.61 -9.64 -16.75
N THR A 217 11.53 -9.04 -16.24
CA THR A 217 11.05 -9.29 -14.88
C THR A 217 9.56 -8.94 -14.83
N VAL A 218 8.70 -9.94 -14.63
CA VAL A 218 7.27 -9.74 -14.35
C VAL A 218 6.99 -10.31 -12.97
N PHE A 219 6.59 -9.45 -12.03
CA PHE A 219 5.94 -9.87 -10.80
C PHE A 219 4.59 -9.17 -10.71
N LYS A 220 3.54 -9.96 -10.55
CA LYS A 220 2.25 -9.50 -10.04
C LYS A 220 1.92 -10.39 -8.86
N SER A 221 1.91 -9.83 -7.65
CA SER A 221 1.37 -10.51 -6.49
C SER A 221 -0.06 -10.05 -6.23
N VAL A 222 -0.90 -10.97 -5.77
CA VAL A 222 -2.16 -10.64 -5.10
C VAL A 222 -1.85 -10.53 -3.61
N GLY A 223 -1.91 -9.32 -3.05
CA GLY A 223 -1.47 -9.11 -1.67
C GLY A 223 -2.48 -9.57 -0.61
N SER A 224 -1.94 -10.05 0.51
CA SER A 224 -2.65 -10.49 1.73
C SER A 224 -3.27 -9.31 2.52
N ALA A 225 -4.23 -9.57 3.41
CA ALA A 225 -4.72 -8.57 4.37
C ALA A 225 -3.63 -8.13 5.37
N LEU A 226 -2.62 -8.98 5.60
CA LEU A 226 -1.46 -8.68 6.43
C LEU A 226 -0.72 -7.42 5.99
N VAL A 227 -0.48 -7.28 4.67
CA VAL A 227 0.19 -6.07 4.12
C VAL A 227 -0.73 -4.86 4.09
N ASP A 228 -2.06 -5.05 4.16
CA ASP A 228 -2.99 -3.93 4.33
C ASP A 228 -2.82 -3.30 5.72
N MET A 229 -2.74 -4.12 6.78
CA MET A 229 -2.58 -3.63 8.15
C MET A 229 -1.28 -2.86 8.37
N LEU A 230 -0.15 -3.38 7.90
CA LEU A 230 1.13 -2.66 8.03
C LEU A 230 1.15 -1.35 7.22
N ALA A 231 0.53 -1.33 6.03
CA ALA A 231 0.43 -0.09 5.26
C ALA A 231 -0.46 0.93 5.96
N ALA A 232 -1.61 0.50 6.52
CA ALA A 232 -2.52 1.35 7.27
C ALA A 232 -1.88 1.89 8.54
N GLN A 233 -1.17 1.03 9.30
CA GLN A 233 -0.40 1.43 10.47
C GLN A 233 0.58 2.56 10.11
N LEU A 234 1.42 2.34 9.10
CA LEU A 234 2.42 3.34 8.71
C LEU A 234 1.76 4.65 8.25
N ALA A 235 0.66 4.58 7.51
CA ALA A 235 -0.09 5.75 7.06
C ALA A 235 -0.66 6.53 8.26
N TYR A 236 -1.35 5.84 9.17
CA TYR A 236 -1.93 6.43 10.37
C TYR A 236 -0.88 7.11 11.24
N GLU A 237 0.15 6.39 11.65
CA GLU A 237 1.19 6.93 12.53
C GLU A 237 1.93 8.11 11.88
N SER A 238 2.19 8.04 10.57
CA SER A 238 2.87 9.13 9.86
C SER A 238 1.98 10.36 9.74
N PHE A 239 0.68 10.17 9.54
CA PHE A 239 -0.31 11.25 9.50
C PHE A 239 -0.46 11.94 10.87
N ILE A 240 -0.60 11.17 11.95
CA ILE A 240 -0.67 11.71 13.32
C ILE A 240 0.62 12.48 13.68
N ARG A 241 1.80 11.93 13.34
CA ARG A 241 3.08 12.63 13.52
C ARG A 241 3.14 13.95 12.75
N HIS A 242 2.65 13.98 11.50
CA HIS A 242 2.62 15.21 10.71
C HIS A 242 1.72 16.29 11.32
N GLN A 243 0.55 15.91 11.87
CA GLN A 243 -0.35 16.86 12.53
C GLN A 243 0.22 17.42 13.82
N THR A 244 0.83 16.57 14.66
CA THR A 244 1.45 17.02 15.92
C THR A 244 2.65 17.95 15.69
N THR A 245 3.42 17.74 14.62
CA THR A 245 4.53 18.65 14.27
C THR A 245 4.10 19.99 13.69
N LYS A 246 2.88 20.13 13.17
CA LYS A 246 2.39 21.40 12.59
C LYS A 246 1.80 22.36 13.62
N GLY A 247 1.60 21.94 14.87
CA GLY A 247 0.87 22.71 15.88
C GLY A 247 -0.61 22.87 15.48
N PRO A 248 -1.50 23.25 16.42
CA PRO A 248 -2.88 23.56 16.07
C PRO A 248 -2.88 24.80 15.18
N ASP A 249 -3.41 24.70 13.96
CA ASP A 249 -3.84 25.87 13.20
C ASP A 249 -4.85 26.61 14.08
N LEU A 250 -4.41 27.73 14.67
CA LEU A 250 -5.27 28.70 15.34
C LEU A 250 -6.07 29.43 14.24
N GLY A 251 -7.16 28.80 13.82
CA GLY A 251 -8.26 29.43 13.09
C GLY A 251 -9.29 30.01 14.05
#